data_AF-N1PDB9-F1
#
_entry.id   AF-N1PDB9-F1
#
_cell.length_a   1.000
_cell.length_b   1.000
_cell.length_c   1.000
_cell.angle_alpha   90.00
_cell.angle_beta   90.00
_cell.angle_gamma   90.00
#
_symmetry.space_group_name_H-M   'P 1'
#
loop_
_entity.id
_entity.type
_entity.pdbx_description
1 polymer ?
#
loop_
_entity_poly.entity_id
_entity_poly.type
_entity_poly.pdbx_seq_one_letter_code
_entity_poly.pdbx_strand_id
1 'polypeptide(L)'
;MARELKTCSKQAVNPQANLLALPQELRDQIYHYVFEGLLVKLDARTVHRRNAGLLATSRQLYIESVDLYYKSATFFLTHDCVNGVESDEKRLMKWLKALPSRRRKLIREIRYEFPGVYGLQRSSTCACYQWTRFAYDKQRQVYTRMQRMLADRGLKLQLGVLKFRVRRHDCGWTEYKFKWSSFGEGS
;
A
#
# COMPACT_ATOMS: atom_id res chain seq x y z
N MET A 1 -22.38 -65.41 20.84
CA MET A 1 -21.56 -64.48 21.62
C MET A 1 -20.54 -63.83 20.69
N ALA A 2 -20.89 -62.67 20.10
CA ALA A 2 -20.02 -61.95 19.17
C ALA A 2 -19.26 -60.86 19.95
N ARG A 3 -17.92 -60.88 19.86
CA ARG A 3 -17.05 -59.87 20.47
C ARG A 3 -16.91 -58.69 19.51
N GLU A 4 -17.47 -57.55 19.88
CA GLU A 4 -17.25 -56.28 19.19
C GLU A 4 -15.80 -55.84 19.34
N LEU A 5 -15.08 -55.77 18.22
CA LEU A 5 -13.73 -55.25 18.15
C LEU A 5 -13.79 -53.71 18.17
N LYS A 6 -13.45 -53.15 19.33
CA LYS A 6 -13.36 -51.70 19.57
C LYS A 6 -12.17 -51.15 18.78
N THR A 7 -12.42 -50.58 17.59
CA THR A 7 -11.39 -49.91 16.79
C THR A 7 -10.91 -48.66 17.52
N CYS A 8 -9.68 -48.72 18.03
CA CYS A 8 -8.98 -47.59 18.63
C CYS A 8 -8.59 -46.61 17.52
N SER A 9 -9.46 -45.63 17.25
CA SER A 9 -9.18 -44.52 16.34
C SER A 9 -8.04 -43.69 16.91
N LYS A 10 -6.80 -43.98 16.49
CA LYS A 10 -5.64 -43.11 16.70
C LYS A 10 -5.93 -41.79 15.97
N GLN A 11 -6.41 -40.80 16.71
CA GLN A 11 -6.44 -39.43 16.22
C GLN A 11 -5.01 -39.03 15.90
N ALA A 12 -4.69 -38.87 14.62
CA ALA A 12 -3.43 -38.29 14.20
C ALA A 12 -3.37 -36.90 14.84
N VAL A 13 -2.47 -36.72 15.81
CA VAL A 13 -2.17 -35.41 16.39
C VAL A 13 -1.69 -34.57 15.23
N ASN A 14 -2.56 -33.71 14.72
CA ASN A 14 -2.24 -32.80 13.64
C ASN A 14 -1.14 -31.89 14.20
N PRO A 15 0.13 -32.02 13.74
CA PRO A 15 1.18 -31.18 14.28
C PRO A 15 0.82 -29.76 13.91
N GLN A 16 0.36 -28.98 14.89
CA GLN A 16 0.05 -27.59 14.66
C GLN A 16 1.35 -26.92 14.26
N ALA A 17 1.45 -26.59 12.97
CA ALA A 17 2.61 -25.90 12.43
C ALA A 17 2.72 -24.54 13.15
N ASN A 18 3.66 -24.44 14.08
CA ASN A 18 3.90 -23.23 14.84
C ASN A 18 4.94 -22.39 14.11
N LEU A 19 4.51 -21.26 13.54
CA LEU A 19 5.39 -20.34 12.82
C LEU A 19 6.58 -19.90 13.68
N LEU A 20 6.40 -19.74 15.01
CA LEU A 20 7.45 -19.33 15.93
C LEU A 20 8.47 -20.44 16.24
N ALA A 21 8.15 -21.69 15.94
CA ALA A 21 9.09 -22.80 16.10
C ALA A 21 10.09 -22.91 14.93
N LEU A 22 9.85 -22.20 13.82
CA LEU A 22 10.79 -22.15 12.70
C LEU A 22 12.02 -21.31 13.07
N PRO A 23 13.21 -21.61 12.53
CA PRO A 23 14.36 -20.70 12.56
C PRO A 23 14.02 -19.28 12.07
N GLN A 24 14.71 -18.27 12.60
CA GLN A 24 14.48 -16.85 12.28
C GLN A 24 14.60 -16.58 10.78
N GLU A 25 15.57 -17.21 10.12
CA GLU A 25 15.87 -17.02 8.70
C GLU A 25 14.68 -17.45 7.83
N LEU A 26 14.01 -18.55 8.19
CA LEU A 26 12.81 -19.01 7.48
C LEU A 26 11.62 -18.08 7.76
N ARG A 27 11.49 -17.55 8.98
CA ARG A 27 10.46 -16.56 9.30
C ARG A 27 10.65 -15.28 8.49
N ASP A 28 11.88 -14.79 8.38
CA ASP A 28 12.20 -13.58 7.61
C ASP A 28 11.90 -13.77 6.11
N GLN A 29 12.18 -14.95 5.54
CA GLN A 29 11.79 -15.30 4.17
C GLN A 29 10.26 -15.29 4.00
N ILE A 30 9.52 -15.89 4.94
CA ILE A 30 8.05 -15.87 4.93
C ILE A 30 7.54 -14.42 4.98
N TYR A 31 8.08 -13.59 5.87
CA TYR A 31 7.71 -12.18 5.98
C TYR A 31 7.98 -11.42 4.68
N HIS A 32 9.12 -11.67 4.04
CA HIS A 32 9.45 -11.08 2.75
C HIS A 32 8.36 -11.41 1.72
N TYR A 33 8.04 -12.69 1.53
CA TYR A 33 7.01 -13.10 0.57
C TYR A 33 5.61 -12.58 0.91
N VAL A 34 5.28 -12.46 2.19
CA VAL A 34 3.97 -11.93 2.64
C VAL A 34 3.83 -10.44 2.32
N PHE A 35 4.92 -9.67 2.41
CA PHE A 35 4.87 -8.23 2.20
C PHE A 35 5.27 -7.79 0.78
N GLU A 36 5.99 -8.63 0.05
CA GLU A 36 6.36 -8.36 -1.33
C GLU A 36 5.12 -8.26 -2.21
N GLY A 37 4.96 -7.10 -2.86
CA GLY A 37 3.78 -6.82 -3.68
C GLY A 37 2.49 -6.53 -2.90
N LEU A 38 2.54 -6.50 -1.57
CA LEU A 38 1.38 -6.15 -0.75
C LEU A 38 0.94 -4.71 -1.03
N LEU A 39 -0.30 -4.54 -1.49
CA LEU A 39 -0.91 -3.24 -1.74
C LEU A 39 -1.73 -2.82 -0.52
N VAL A 40 -1.29 -1.74 0.14
CA VAL A 40 -1.94 -1.22 1.36
C VAL A 40 -2.68 0.07 1.05
N LYS A 41 -4.01 0.01 1.09
CA LYS A 41 -4.86 1.19 0.91
C LYS A 41 -4.79 2.09 2.14
N LEU A 42 -4.34 3.32 1.95
CA LEU A 42 -4.37 4.38 2.95
C LEU A 42 -5.74 5.06 2.92
N ASP A 43 -6.69 4.49 3.67
CA ASP A 43 -7.99 5.11 3.89
C ASP A 43 -8.12 5.59 5.35
N ALA A 44 -9.07 6.49 5.61
CA ALA A 44 -9.24 7.10 6.93
C ALA A 44 -9.62 6.07 8.01
N ARG A 45 -10.16 4.90 7.62
CA ARG A 45 -10.61 3.82 8.50
C ARG A 45 -9.53 2.74 8.67
N THR A 46 -8.62 2.55 7.70
CA THR A 46 -7.54 1.56 7.70
C THR A 46 -6.31 2.01 8.45
N VAL A 47 -6.19 3.29 8.83
CA VAL A 47 -5.13 3.74 9.76
C VAL A 47 -5.16 2.94 11.07
N HIS A 48 -6.32 2.37 11.44
CA HIS A 48 -6.46 1.55 12.65
C HIS A 48 -6.61 0.05 12.39
N ARG A 49 -6.87 -0.37 11.15
CA ARG A 49 -6.97 -1.79 10.81
C ARG A 49 -5.61 -2.26 10.32
N ARG A 50 -4.94 -3.00 11.20
CA ARG A 50 -3.64 -3.67 11.04
C ARG A 50 -3.53 -4.36 9.67
N ASN A 51 -2.95 -3.66 8.69
CA ASN A 51 -3.00 -4.00 7.25
C ASN A 51 -2.17 -5.22 6.81
N ALA A 52 -1.68 -6.02 7.75
CA ALA A 52 -1.29 -7.39 7.50
C ALA A 52 -1.69 -8.18 8.73
N GLY A 53 -2.55 -9.19 8.58
CA GLY A 53 -3.00 -10.02 9.71
C GLY A 53 -1.84 -10.52 10.56
N LEU A 54 -0.68 -10.76 9.93
CA LEU A 54 0.59 -11.11 10.57
C LEU A 54 1.09 -10.10 11.62
N LEU A 55 0.90 -8.79 11.40
CA LEU A 55 1.27 -7.76 12.36
C LEU A 55 0.33 -7.70 13.56
N ALA A 56 -0.83 -8.36 13.47
CA ALA A 56 -1.87 -8.36 14.49
C ALA A 56 -1.87 -9.62 15.38
N THR A 57 -1.19 -10.69 14.97
CA THR A 57 -1.29 -12.02 15.58
C THR A 57 -0.50 -12.15 16.87
N SER A 58 0.76 -11.69 16.90
CA SER A 58 1.65 -11.79 18.07
C SER A 58 2.60 -10.60 18.16
N ARG A 59 2.96 -10.22 19.39
CA ARG A 59 3.96 -9.18 19.66
C ARG A 59 5.33 -9.54 19.06
N GLN A 60 5.71 -10.81 19.10
CA GLN A 60 6.97 -11.28 18.54
C GLN A 60 7.00 -11.10 17.02
N LEU A 61 5.99 -11.62 16.32
CA LEU A 61 5.84 -11.49 14.87
C LEU A 61 5.78 -10.01 14.46
N TYR A 62 5.11 -9.16 15.23
CA TYR A 62 5.09 -7.73 14.99
C TYR A 62 6.49 -7.10 15.07
N ILE A 63 7.27 -7.40 16.11
CA ILE A 63 8.61 -6.82 16.28
C ILE A 63 9.54 -7.26 15.14
N GLU A 64 9.51 -8.54 14.77
CA GLU A 64 10.36 -9.08 13.71
C GLU A 64 9.99 -8.52 12.32
N SER A 65 8.69 -8.43 12.03
CA SER A 65 8.22 -8.22 10.66
C SER A 65 7.86 -6.77 10.33
N VAL A 66 7.68 -5.88 11.32
CA VAL A 66 7.20 -4.51 11.08
C VAL A 66 8.15 -3.69 10.19
N ASP A 67 9.45 -3.83 10.36
CA ASP A 67 10.42 -3.09 9.53
C ASP A 67 10.40 -3.61 8.08
N LEU A 68 10.24 -4.92 7.87
CA LEU A 68 10.06 -5.52 6.54
C LEU A 68 8.75 -5.06 5.88
N TYR A 69 7.67 -4.99 6.63
CA TYR A 69 6.39 -4.50 6.14
C TYR A 69 6.50 -3.09 5.54
N TYR A 70 7.09 -2.13 6.26
CA TYR A 70 7.24 -0.76 5.73
C TYR A 70 8.24 -0.68 4.56
N LYS A 71 9.23 -1.58 4.51
CA LYS A 71 10.21 -1.64 3.41
C LYS A 71 9.63 -2.21 2.12
N SER A 72 8.80 -3.26 2.22
CA SER A 72 8.37 -4.05 1.06
C SER A 72 6.94 -3.75 0.60
N ALA A 73 6.06 -3.30 1.48
CA ALA A 73 4.68 -2.98 1.10
C ALA A 73 4.61 -1.70 0.25
N THR A 74 3.70 -1.71 -0.72
CA THR A 74 3.35 -0.53 -1.50
C THR A 74 2.09 0.10 -0.90
N PHE A 75 2.22 1.30 -0.34
CA PHE A 75 1.07 2.04 0.17
C PHE A 75 0.39 2.78 -0.97
N PHE A 76 -0.94 2.90 -0.99
CA PHE A 76 -1.61 3.66 -2.04
C PHE A 76 -2.80 4.48 -1.53
N LEU A 77 -2.97 5.68 -2.09
CA LEU A 77 -4.12 6.54 -1.87
C LEU A 77 -5.03 6.48 -3.10
N THR A 78 -6.32 6.28 -2.88
CA THR A 78 -7.33 6.45 -3.93
C THR A 78 -7.98 7.82 -3.76
N HIS A 79 -7.96 8.62 -4.83
CA HIS A 79 -8.62 9.92 -4.84
C HIS A 79 -10.13 9.73 -4.79
N ASP A 80 -10.77 10.14 -3.71
CA ASP A 80 -12.23 10.11 -3.62
C ASP A 80 -12.79 11.46 -4.09
N CYS A 81 -13.13 11.55 -5.38
CA CYS A 81 -13.70 12.75 -5.97
C CYS A 81 -15.15 13.01 -5.52
N VAL A 82 -15.83 12.01 -4.96
CA VAL A 82 -17.27 12.05 -4.72
C VAL A 82 -17.62 12.75 -3.41
N ASN A 83 -16.74 12.65 -2.41
CA ASN A 83 -17.16 12.97 -1.05
C ASN A 83 -16.70 14.34 -0.53
N GLY A 84 -15.79 15.07 -1.19
CA GLY A 84 -15.26 16.34 -0.65
C GLY A 84 -14.59 16.17 0.73
N VAL A 85 -14.41 14.93 1.19
CA VAL A 85 -13.90 14.52 2.49
C VAL A 85 -12.39 14.54 2.40
N GLU A 86 -11.81 15.64 2.88
CA GLU A 86 -10.37 15.80 3.16
C GLU A 86 -9.44 15.56 1.96
N SER A 87 -8.63 16.57 1.59
CA SER A 87 -7.67 16.38 0.49
C SER A 87 -6.76 15.18 0.77
N ASP A 88 -6.46 14.37 -0.25
CA ASP A 88 -5.57 13.21 -0.12
C ASP A 88 -4.23 13.58 0.53
N GLU A 89 -3.78 14.81 0.29
CA GLU A 89 -2.65 15.44 0.94
C GLU A 89 -2.78 15.45 2.46
N LYS A 90 -3.89 15.96 3.00
CA LYS A 90 -4.12 15.97 4.45
C LYS A 90 -4.17 14.54 5.00
N ARG A 91 -4.81 13.60 4.30
CA ARG A 91 -4.87 12.19 4.70
C ARG A 91 -3.50 11.53 4.73
N LEU A 92 -2.70 11.65 3.67
CA LEU A 92 -1.33 11.15 3.64
C LEU A 92 -0.54 11.76 4.80
N MET A 93 -0.64 13.08 4.98
CA MET A 93 0.14 13.78 6.00
C MET A 93 -0.25 13.38 7.41
N LYS A 94 -1.55 13.21 7.67
CA LYS A 94 -2.05 12.70 8.95
C LYS A 94 -1.50 11.29 9.23
N TRP A 95 -1.51 10.42 8.22
CA TRP A 95 -0.93 9.09 8.33
C TRP A 95 0.59 9.11 8.57
N LEU A 96 1.35 9.89 7.79
CA LEU A 96 2.80 10.03 7.97
C LEU A 96 3.15 10.59 9.36
N LYS A 97 2.39 11.57 9.87
CA LYS A 97 2.60 12.12 11.22
C LYS A 97 2.32 11.11 12.32
N ALA A 98 1.37 10.19 12.11
CA ALA A 98 1.07 9.12 13.06
C ALA A 98 2.17 8.04 13.12
N LEU A 99 3.07 7.97 12.12
CA LEU A 99 4.14 7.00 12.09
C LEU A 99 5.38 7.46 12.90
N PRO A 100 5.96 6.56 13.72
CA PRO A 100 7.28 6.78 14.30
C PRO A 100 8.32 7.18 13.24
N SER A 101 9.20 8.12 13.59
CA SER A 101 10.24 8.65 12.68
C SER A 101 11.09 7.55 12.04
N ARG A 102 11.45 6.51 12.79
CA ARG A 102 12.18 5.33 12.30
C ARG A 102 11.46 4.65 11.12
N ARG A 103 10.14 4.46 11.22
CA ARG A 103 9.33 3.74 10.21
C ARG A 103 9.09 4.57 8.97
N ARG A 104 8.96 5.90 9.12
CA ARG A 104 8.83 6.81 7.97
C ARG A 104 9.98 6.65 6.99
N LYS A 105 11.21 6.45 7.49
CA LYS A 105 12.41 6.26 6.68
C LYS A 105 12.45 4.93 5.94
N LEU A 106 11.61 3.96 6.31
CA LEU A 106 11.57 2.63 5.69
C LEU A 106 10.65 2.58 4.48
N ILE A 107 9.69 3.52 4.38
CA ILE A 107 8.71 3.54 3.29
C ILE A 107 9.42 3.83 1.97
N ARG A 108 9.36 2.88 1.03
CA ARG A 108 9.97 3.01 -0.29
C ARG A 108 9.00 3.51 -1.36
N GLU A 109 7.74 3.07 -1.31
CA GLU A 109 6.78 3.35 -2.37
C GLU A 109 5.42 3.75 -1.81
N ILE A 110 4.92 4.90 -2.28
CA ILE A 110 3.55 5.36 -2.08
C ILE A 110 2.96 5.63 -3.47
N ARG A 111 1.86 4.99 -3.82
CA ARG A 111 1.14 5.19 -5.09
C ARG A 111 -0.08 6.08 -4.90
N TYR A 112 -0.43 6.78 -5.96
CA TYR A 112 -1.67 7.54 -6.05
C TYR A 112 -2.49 6.96 -7.18
N GLU A 113 -3.64 6.40 -6.81
CA GLU A 113 -4.61 5.89 -7.75
C GLU A 113 -5.72 6.93 -7.90
N PHE A 114 -5.93 7.37 -9.13
CA PHE A 114 -7.14 8.10 -9.46
C PHE A 114 -8.16 7.06 -9.92
N PRO A 115 -9.35 6.99 -9.29
CA PRO A 115 -10.42 6.23 -9.89
C PRO A 115 -10.63 6.80 -11.29
N GLY A 116 -10.52 5.95 -12.31
CA GLY A 116 -10.98 6.31 -13.64
C GLY A 116 -12.41 6.84 -13.52
N VAL A 117 -12.76 7.87 -14.29
CA VAL A 117 -14.11 8.43 -14.30
C VAL A 117 -15.04 7.40 -14.96
N TYR A 118 -15.45 6.38 -14.21
CA TYR A 118 -16.52 5.47 -14.62
C TYR A 118 -17.84 6.19 -14.39
N GLY A 119 -18.36 6.86 -15.42
CA GLY A 119 -19.66 7.51 -15.28
C GLY A 119 -20.05 8.47 -16.40
N LEU A 120 -19.11 8.98 -17.19
CA LEU A 120 -19.44 9.85 -18.33
C LEU A 120 -19.65 9.05 -19.62
N GLN A 121 -20.46 7.99 -19.54
CA GLN A 121 -21.08 7.44 -20.75
C GLN A 121 -22.22 8.38 -21.13
N ARG A 122 -21.99 9.34 -22.05
CA ARG A 122 -22.93 9.66 -23.16
C ARG A 122 -22.62 10.89 -24.02
N SER A 123 -21.67 11.76 -23.71
CA SER A 123 -21.38 12.90 -24.62
C SER A 123 -20.10 12.69 -25.42
N SER A 124 -20.24 12.66 -26.73
CA SER A 124 -19.25 12.41 -27.76
C SER A 124 -17.96 13.26 -27.65
N THR A 125 -16.83 12.55 -27.66
CA THR A 125 -15.49 12.86 -28.19
C THR A 125 -14.70 14.12 -27.76
N CYS A 126 -15.29 15.17 -27.19
CA CYS A 126 -14.52 16.37 -26.78
C CYS A 126 -14.36 16.53 -25.25
N ALA A 127 -15.39 16.14 -24.48
CA ALA A 127 -15.38 16.30 -23.02
C ALA A 127 -14.36 15.37 -22.33
N CYS A 128 -14.20 14.13 -22.78
CA CYS A 128 -13.28 13.17 -22.16
C CYS A 128 -11.81 13.66 -22.19
N TYR A 129 -11.39 14.32 -23.27
CA TYR A 129 -10.03 14.82 -23.42
C TYR A 129 -9.74 16.01 -22.49
N GLN A 130 -10.69 16.93 -22.38
CA GLN A 130 -10.58 18.08 -21.47
C GLN A 130 -10.55 17.65 -20.00
N TRP A 131 -11.36 16.66 -19.62
CA TRP A 131 -11.32 16.09 -18.27
C TRP A 131 -10.03 15.34 -17.97
N THR A 132 -9.47 14.60 -18.92
CA THR A 132 -8.16 13.97 -18.71
C THR A 132 -7.05 15.00 -18.52
N ARG A 133 -7.08 16.11 -19.27
CA ARG A 133 -6.11 17.20 -19.12
C ARG A 133 -6.30 17.95 -17.79
N PHE A 134 -7.54 18.23 -17.39
CA PHE A 134 -7.83 18.85 -16.10
C PHE A 134 -7.44 17.95 -14.93
N ALA A 135 -7.76 16.65 -15.00
CA ALA A 135 -7.33 15.66 -14.01
C ALA A 135 -5.81 15.57 -13.95
N TYR A 136 -5.13 15.58 -15.10
CA TYR A 136 -3.67 15.59 -15.18
C TYR A 136 -3.06 16.86 -14.57
N ASP A 137 -3.59 18.03 -14.88
CA ASP A 137 -3.09 19.31 -14.34
C ASP A 137 -3.35 19.43 -12.83
N LYS A 138 -4.52 19.01 -12.35
CA LYS A 138 -4.83 18.92 -10.92
C LYS A 138 -3.93 17.91 -10.21
N GLN A 139 -3.70 16.74 -10.81
CA GLN A 139 -2.75 15.74 -10.29
C GLN A 139 -1.34 16.31 -10.20
N ARG A 140 -0.87 17.00 -11.26
CA ARG A 140 0.44 17.64 -11.27
C ARG A 140 0.56 18.68 -10.16
N GLN A 141 -0.47 19.50 -9.95
CA GLN A 141 -0.49 20.48 -8.85
C GLN A 141 -0.42 19.81 -7.46
N VAL A 142 -1.27 18.80 -7.21
CA VAL A 142 -1.26 18.05 -5.94
C VAL A 142 0.10 17.39 -5.72
N TYR A 143 0.66 16.79 -6.78
CA TYR A 143 1.98 16.16 -6.74
C TYR A 143 3.09 17.16 -6.42
N THR A 144 3.17 18.29 -7.13
CA THR A 144 4.18 19.32 -6.87
C THR A 144 4.07 19.85 -5.44
N ARG A 145 2.85 19.97 -4.90
CA ARG A 145 2.63 20.39 -3.52
C ARG A 145 3.11 19.34 -2.51
N MET A 146 2.78 18.07 -2.75
CA MET A 146 3.26 16.95 -1.94
C MET A 146 4.77 16.82 -1.95
N GLN A 147 5.41 16.95 -3.12
CA GLN A 147 6.86 16.91 -3.24
C GLN A 147 7.52 17.99 -2.38
N ARG A 148 7.06 19.24 -2.48
CA ARG A 148 7.56 20.33 -1.63
C ARG A 148 7.37 20.00 -0.15
N MET A 149 6.18 19.56 0.23
CA MET A 149 5.87 19.23 1.62
C MET A 149 6.68 18.06 2.20
N LEU A 150 7.12 17.12 1.37
CA LEU A 150 7.98 16.02 1.78
C LEU A 150 9.44 16.47 1.84
N ALA A 151 9.89 17.25 0.85
CA ALA A 151 11.21 17.87 0.85
C ALA A 151 11.44 18.76 2.09
N ASP A 152 10.47 19.61 2.43
CA ASP A 152 10.49 20.49 3.62
C ASP A 152 10.65 19.71 4.94
N ARG A 153 10.38 18.40 4.94
CA ARG A 153 10.47 17.53 6.12
C ARG A 153 11.67 16.59 6.09
N GLY A 154 12.61 16.80 5.16
CA GLY A 154 13.75 15.91 4.95
C GLY A 154 13.33 14.50 4.48
N LEU A 155 12.07 14.34 4.06
CA LEU A 155 11.59 13.10 3.46
C LEU A 155 11.89 13.20 1.98
N LYS A 156 13.05 12.70 1.59
CA LYS A 156 13.33 12.45 0.18
C LYS A 156 12.42 11.30 -0.23
N LEU A 157 11.52 11.56 -1.19
CA LEU A 157 11.04 10.49 -2.04
C LEU A 157 12.34 9.89 -2.64
N GLN A 158 12.76 8.71 -2.15
CA GLN A 158 13.93 7.99 -2.64
C GLN A 158 13.48 7.04 -3.76
N LEU A 159 14.06 7.22 -4.95
CA LEU A 159 13.86 6.42 -6.17
C LEU A 159 12.64 5.49 -6.15
N GLY A 160 11.47 6.09 -6.38
CA GLY A 160 10.24 5.39 -6.67
C GLY A 160 9.78 5.80 -8.05
N VAL A 161 9.28 4.86 -8.84
CA VAL A 161 8.42 5.25 -9.95
C VAL A 161 7.10 5.61 -9.30
N LEU A 162 6.72 6.89 -9.31
CA LEU A 162 5.33 7.22 -9.03
C LEU A 162 4.53 6.74 -10.23
N LYS A 163 4.03 5.50 -10.09
CA LYS A 163 3.21 4.83 -11.09
C LYS A 163 1.78 5.31 -10.86
N PHE A 164 1.30 6.14 -11.76
CA PHE A 164 -0.12 6.45 -11.80
C PHE A 164 -0.73 5.55 -12.84
N ARG A 165 -1.72 4.77 -12.43
CA ARG A 165 -2.55 4.03 -13.37
C ARG A 165 -3.85 4.78 -13.55
N VAL A 166 -4.07 5.27 -14.75
CA VAL A 166 -5.37 5.80 -15.17
C VAL A 166 -6.08 4.69 -15.90
N ARG A 167 -7.20 4.20 -15.37
CA ARG A 167 -8.02 3.25 -16.14
C ARG A 167 -8.82 4.02 -17.16
N ARG A 168 -8.61 3.70 -18.43
CA ARG A 168 -9.46 4.15 -19.53
C ARG A 168 -10.60 3.16 -19.70
N HIS A 169 -11.76 3.66 -20.13
CA HIS A 169 -12.99 2.89 -20.23
C HIS A 169 -12.91 1.78 -21.31
N ASP A 170 -12.05 1.97 -22.30
CA ASP A 170 -11.99 1.23 -23.56
C ASP A 170 -10.66 0.49 -23.81
N CYS A 171 -9.58 0.84 -23.10
CA CYS A 171 -8.25 0.29 -23.39
C CYS A 171 -7.46 -0.18 -22.14
N GLY A 172 -8.14 -0.43 -21.02
CA GLY A 172 -7.52 -0.94 -19.81
C GLY A 172 -6.76 0.13 -19.01
N TRP A 173 -5.72 -0.28 -18.28
CA TRP A 173 -4.93 0.63 -17.44
C TRP A 173 -3.80 1.26 -18.26
N THR A 174 -3.77 2.59 -18.35
CA THR A 174 -2.59 3.32 -18.82
C THR A 174 -1.72 3.65 -17.61
N GLU A 175 -0.52 3.07 -17.57
CA GLU A 175 0.45 3.35 -16.53
C GLU A 175 1.37 4.50 -16.97
N TYR A 176 1.26 5.63 -16.28
CA TYR A 176 2.19 6.74 -16.39
C TYR A 176 3.29 6.55 -15.37
N LYS A 177 4.53 6.43 -15.85
CA LYS A 177 5.72 6.29 -15.03
C LYS A 177 6.43 7.63 -14.97
N PHE A 178 6.32 8.32 -13.85
CA PHE A 178 7.21 9.46 -13.59
C PHE A 178 8.46 8.94 -12.93
N LYS A 179 9.53 8.83 -13.72
CA LYS A 179 10.87 8.55 -13.21
C LYS A 179 11.41 9.88 -12.69
N TRP A 180 11.64 10.01 -11.40
CA TRP A 180 12.38 11.15 -10.86
C TRP A 180 13.80 10.71 -10.50
N SER A 181 14.76 11.59 -10.79
CA SER A 181 16.10 11.56 -10.23
C SER A 181 16.14 12.52 -9.04
N SER A 182 16.74 12.10 -7.93
CA SER A 182 16.95 12.96 -6.78
C SER A 182 17.73 14.21 -7.20
N PHE A 183 17.28 15.40 -6.79
CA PHE A 183 18.17 16.56 -6.73
C PHE A 183 19.25 16.25 -5.69
N GLY A 184 20.51 16.35 -6.12
CA GLY A 184 21.68 16.09 -5.29
C GLY A 184 21.69 16.95 -4.04
N GLU A 185 22.31 16.42 -3.00
CA GLU A 185 22.72 17.20 -1.84
C GLU A 185 23.69 18.26 -2.36
N GLY A 186 23.23 19.51 -2.40
CA GLY A 186 24.14 20.65 -2.34
C GLY A 186 24.76 20.62 -0.96
N SER A 187 26.05 20.33 -0.93
CA SER A 187 26.94 20.35 0.22
C SER A 187 26.88 21.65 1.01
#